data_AF-A0A1P8WMI0-F1
#
_entry.id   AF-A0A1P8WMI0-F1
#
_cell.length_a   1.000
_cell.length_b   1.000
_cell.length_c   1.000
_cell.angle_alpha   90.00
_cell.angle_beta   90.00
_cell.angle_gamma   90.00
#
_symmetry.space_group_name_H-M   'P 1'
#
loop_
_entity.id
_entity.type
_entity.pdbx_description
1 polymer ?
#
loop_
_entity_poly.entity_id
_entity_poly.type
_entity_poly.pdbx_seq_one_letter_code
_entity_poly.pdbx_strand_id
1 'polypeptide(L)'
;MSTATTDAPWVPDHAEPSELAWDTARSGQSKLTSRHDLNAGERAQLEQMAYRYACVPESYDIVVSDGHVLRTPCGKGAISVLADGRFWHLAGGLLAPENLKPQMIDWLRALSEQQKQTLAVYNVSATDARRFRDAGFVVNKFGEEPLLYPRTIDWVGKKFEWVRRQTNFCSRAGVEIVEITDANEQRSLAETLLNIMTQDLAGRTFDKPLRLLEGEFDPFALRRRRLFVARQQSTGVIEAFLACSPVDGGRSWAFETYRKRTDATRGVTAFLFRSVIDQLRDEDVEQISLCLIPGRNVADAAIGNDDWRIEKALSTWFHRMDFVFNAKGQDHFKSRFRPRYVDRYLCVAPRNSVGSLWSFLKTTGAINCSWTNMMKQLRRSVIGR
;
A
#
# COMPACT_ATOMS: atom_id res chain seq x y z
N MET A 1 -10.59 -36.97 9.02
CA MET A 1 -11.41 -36.22 9.99
C MET A 1 -10.63 -34.97 10.33
N SER A 2 -10.94 -33.89 9.61
CA SER A 2 -10.26 -32.60 9.73
C SER A 2 -11.00 -31.77 10.77
N THR A 3 -10.32 -31.35 11.83
CA THR A 3 -10.85 -30.44 12.83
C THR A 3 -10.86 -29.04 12.25
N ALA A 4 -12.05 -28.58 11.85
CA ALA A 4 -12.35 -27.19 11.61
C ALA A 4 -12.08 -26.39 12.90
N THR A 5 -11.11 -25.48 12.85
CA THR A 5 -10.92 -24.47 13.89
C THR A 5 -12.01 -23.43 13.70
N THR A 6 -13.00 -23.47 14.59
CA THR A 6 -14.09 -22.50 14.69
C THR A 6 -13.51 -21.13 15.02
N ASP A 7 -13.52 -20.20 14.06
CA ASP A 7 -13.28 -18.78 14.30
C ASP A 7 -14.41 -18.23 15.18
N ALA A 8 -14.07 -17.85 16.41
CA ALA A 8 -15.01 -17.20 17.31
C ALA A 8 -15.43 -15.83 16.72
N PRO A 9 -16.71 -15.44 16.85
CA PRO A 9 -17.17 -14.13 16.37
C PRO A 9 -16.45 -12.99 17.10
N TRP A 10 -16.01 -12.00 16.31
CA TRP A 10 -15.28 -10.81 16.74
C TRP A 10 -16.03 -10.01 17.81
N VAL A 11 -15.36 -9.79 18.95
CA VAL A 11 -15.75 -8.81 19.97
C VAL A 11 -14.81 -7.61 19.85
N PRO A 12 -15.30 -6.37 19.67
CA PRO A 12 -14.45 -5.19 19.70
C PRO A 12 -13.77 -5.09 21.07
N ASP A 13 -12.43 -5.04 21.10
CA ASP A 13 -11.71 -4.64 22.32
C ASP A 13 -12.01 -3.16 22.54
N HIS A 14 -13.02 -2.90 23.38
CA HIS A 14 -13.24 -1.58 23.95
C HIS A 14 -12.14 -1.36 24.98
N ALA A 15 -11.08 -0.63 24.61
CA ALA A 15 -10.20 -0.08 25.63
C ALA A 15 -11.02 0.89 26.50
N GLU A 16 -11.12 0.61 27.79
CA GLU A 16 -11.76 1.47 28.78
C GLU A 16 -11.22 2.91 28.66
N PRO A 17 -12.08 3.95 28.64
CA PRO A 17 -11.65 5.36 28.57
C PRO A 17 -10.69 5.77 29.69
N SER A 18 -10.69 5.04 30.81
CA SER A 18 -9.89 5.29 32.01
C SER A 18 -8.46 4.71 31.95
N GLU A 19 -8.18 3.75 31.05
CA GLU A 19 -6.81 3.26 30.80
C GLU A 19 -6.00 4.21 29.88
N LEU A 20 -6.63 5.31 29.48
CA LEU A 20 -6.18 6.28 28.47
C LEU A 20 -5.91 7.68 29.07
N ALA A 21 -5.59 7.77 30.36
CA ALA A 21 -5.10 9.01 30.96
C ALA A 21 -3.68 9.29 30.47
N TRP A 22 -3.55 9.75 29.23
CA TRP A 22 -2.29 10.20 28.67
C TRP A 22 -2.07 11.66 29.04
N ASP A 23 -0.87 11.94 29.54
CA ASP A 23 -0.37 13.29 29.66
C ASP A 23 0.44 13.59 28.39
N THR A 24 0.04 14.60 27.62
CA THR A 24 0.83 15.23 26.55
C THR A 24 2.31 15.41 26.91
N ALA A 25 2.62 15.54 28.22
CA ALA A 25 3.97 15.67 28.77
C ALA A 25 4.91 14.50 28.45
N ARG A 26 4.41 13.28 28.16
CA ARG A 26 5.28 12.13 27.85
C ARG A 26 5.75 12.05 26.39
N SER A 27 5.33 12.97 25.52
CA SER A 27 5.79 13.00 24.12
C SER A 27 7.30 13.28 23.97
N GLY A 28 7.93 13.90 24.98
CA GLY A 28 9.39 14.03 25.07
C GLY A 28 10.16 12.71 25.30
N GLN A 29 9.49 11.63 25.70
CA GLN A 29 10.11 10.31 25.93
C GLN A 29 9.96 9.36 24.74
N SER A 30 9.19 9.73 23.73
CA SER A 30 8.92 8.88 22.56
C SER A 30 10.13 8.84 21.64
N LYS A 31 10.76 7.65 21.54
CA LYS A 31 11.92 7.40 20.70
C LYS A 31 11.53 6.56 19.48
N LEU A 32 12.06 6.91 18.31
CA LEU A 32 12.00 6.05 17.14
C LEU A 32 12.86 4.81 17.39
N THR A 33 12.25 3.64 17.26
CA THR A 33 12.98 2.36 17.31
C THR A 33 13.21 1.88 15.89
N SER A 34 14.46 1.58 15.55
CA SER A 34 14.78 0.94 14.27
C SER A 34 14.13 -0.44 14.22
N ARG A 35 13.52 -0.80 13.10
CA ARG A 35 12.91 -2.13 12.91
C ARG A 35 13.94 -3.25 12.93
N HIS A 36 15.19 -2.95 12.58
CA HIS A 36 16.31 -3.89 12.65
C HIS A 36 16.59 -4.35 14.08
N ASP A 37 16.39 -3.46 15.05
CA ASP A 37 16.68 -3.72 16.46
C ASP A 37 15.57 -4.52 17.16
N LEU A 38 14.43 -4.73 16.49
CA LEU A 38 13.29 -5.45 17.06
C LEU A 38 13.56 -6.95 17.10
N ASN A 39 13.33 -7.54 18.28
CA ASN A 39 13.40 -8.99 18.44
C ASN A 39 12.18 -9.69 17.80
N ALA A 40 12.23 -11.03 17.72
CA ALA A 40 11.17 -11.82 17.08
C ALA A 40 9.79 -11.63 17.73
N GLY A 41 9.73 -11.51 19.06
CA GLY A 41 8.48 -11.28 19.80
C GLY A 41 7.88 -9.90 19.52
N GLU A 42 8.70 -8.86 19.49
CA GLU A 42 8.27 -7.50 19.16
C GLU A 42 7.77 -7.40 17.71
N ARG A 43 8.44 -8.08 16.77
CA ARG A 43 8.00 -8.17 15.38
C ARG A 43 6.65 -8.90 15.25
N ALA A 44 6.46 -9.99 15.98
CA ALA A 44 5.19 -10.72 15.99
C ALA A 44 4.04 -9.88 16.57
N GLN A 45 4.29 -9.11 17.64
CA GLN A 45 3.30 -8.18 18.19
C GLN A 45 2.92 -7.07 17.21
N LEU A 46 3.91 -6.50 16.49
CA LEU A 46 3.63 -5.51 15.45
C LEU A 46 2.85 -6.09 14.29
N GLU A 47 3.14 -7.34 13.89
CA GLU A 47 2.40 -8.01 12.83
C GLU A 47 0.95 -8.23 13.24
N GLN A 48 0.71 -8.66 14.48
CA GLN A 48 -0.64 -8.81 15.01
C GLN A 48 -1.38 -7.47 15.06
N MET A 49 -0.69 -6.40 15.45
CA MET A 49 -1.25 -5.04 15.47
C MET A 49 -1.57 -4.53 14.06
N ALA A 50 -0.68 -4.78 13.09
CA ALA A 50 -0.89 -4.45 11.68
C ALA A 50 -2.07 -5.23 11.10
N TYR A 51 -2.11 -6.55 11.29
CA TYR A 51 -3.22 -7.38 10.84
C TYR A 51 -4.56 -6.89 11.40
N ARG A 52 -4.61 -6.53 12.68
CA ARG A 52 -5.85 -6.15 13.36
C ARG A 52 -6.32 -4.73 13.04
N TYR A 53 -5.41 -3.77 12.91
CA TYR A 53 -5.75 -2.34 12.86
C TYR A 53 -5.35 -1.63 11.56
N ALA A 54 -4.64 -2.28 10.63
CA ALA A 54 -4.35 -1.68 9.33
C ALA A 54 -5.66 -1.44 8.57
N CYS A 55 -5.93 -0.18 8.25
CA CYS A 55 -7.08 0.22 7.42
C CYS A 55 -6.67 0.56 5.98
N VAL A 56 -5.37 0.55 5.69
CA VAL A 56 -4.79 0.80 4.36
C VAL A 56 -3.62 -0.14 4.11
N PRO A 57 -3.30 -0.47 2.85
CA PRO A 57 -2.30 -1.48 2.50
C PRO A 57 -0.93 -1.24 3.14
N GLU A 58 -0.39 -0.03 3.00
CA GLU A 58 1.00 0.33 3.38
C GLU A 58 1.23 0.25 4.90
N SER A 59 0.18 0.20 5.70
CA SER A 59 0.28 -0.04 7.14
C SER A 59 0.91 -1.41 7.46
N TYR A 60 0.71 -2.41 6.58
CA TYR A 60 1.29 -3.74 6.77
C TYR A 60 2.81 -3.77 6.49
N ASP A 61 3.35 -2.79 5.76
CA ASP A 61 4.79 -2.70 5.49
C ASP A 61 5.62 -2.47 6.76
N ILE A 62 5.01 -2.11 7.89
CA ILE A 62 5.71 -1.95 9.18
C ILE A 62 6.44 -3.23 9.62
N VAL A 63 6.02 -4.40 9.14
CA VAL A 63 6.65 -5.70 9.47
C VAL A 63 7.49 -6.30 8.35
N VAL A 64 7.43 -5.72 7.15
CA VAL A 64 8.13 -6.23 5.96
C VAL A 64 9.29 -5.34 5.56
N SER A 65 9.11 -4.03 5.66
CA SER A 65 10.08 -3.04 5.18
C SER A 65 11.00 -2.54 6.28
N ASP A 66 12.16 -2.05 5.85
CA ASP A 66 13.06 -1.29 6.71
C ASP A 66 12.47 0.06 7.11
N GLY A 67 12.92 0.57 8.25
CA GLY A 67 12.53 1.87 8.75
C GLY A 67 12.46 1.90 10.27
N HIS A 68 11.64 2.80 10.79
CA HIS A 68 11.43 2.98 12.20
C HIS A 68 9.99 2.67 12.57
N VAL A 69 9.79 2.38 13.85
CA VAL A 69 8.49 2.26 14.49
C VAL A 69 8.40 3.35 15.53
N LEU A 70 7.31 4.11 15.47
CA LEU A 70 6.93 5.03 16.52
C LEU A 70 5.78 4.40 17.31
N ARG A 71 6.06 4.03 18.56
CA ARG A 71 5.05 3.48 19.48
C ARG A 71 4.47 4.58 20.34
N THR A 72 3.17 4.53 20.53
CA THR A 72 2.48 5.35 21.54
C THR A 72 3.01 5.00 22.94
N PRO A 73 3.08 5.96 23.88
CA PRO A 73 3.55 5.70 25.24
C PRO A 73 2.75 4.61 25.99
N CYS A 74 1.47 4.42 25.66
CA CYS A 74 0.63 3.38 26.24
C CYS A 74 0.89 1.98 25.65
N GLY A 75 1.72 1.88 24.60
CA GLY A 75 2.04 0.62 23.92
C GLY A 75 0.92 0.03 23.06
N LYS A 76 -0.29 0.62 23.07
CA LYS A 76 -1.48 0.13 22.36
C LYS A 76 -1.64 0.66 20.93
N GLY A 77 -0.74 1.53 20.49
CA GLY A 77 -0.70 2.08 19.14
C GLY A 77 0.71 2.16 18.57
N ALA A 78 0.84 1.95 17.26
CA ALA A 78 2.10 2.07 16.53
C ALA A 78 1.90 2.72 15.15
N ILE A 79 2.98 3.25 14.60
CA ILE A 79 2.99 3.75 13.21
C ILE A 79 4.36 3.53 12.55
N SER A 80 4.31 3.19 11.27
CA SER A 80 5.48 3.02 10.40
C SER A 80 6.08 4.39 10.09
N VAL A 81 7.36 4.59 10.38
CA VAL A 81 8.05 5.87 10.14
C VAL A 81 9.29 5.67 9.28
N LEU A 82 9.41 6.45 8.21
CA LEU A 82 10.65 6.67 7.49
C LEU A 82 11.17 8.07 7.83
N ALA A 83 12.28 8.14 8.57
CA ALA A 83 12.83 9.39 9.07
C ALA A 83 14.00 9.89 8.20
N ASP A 84 14.01 11.19 7.90
CA ASP A 84 15.14 11.91 7.33
C ASP A 84 15.38 13.20 8.13
N GLY A 85 16.29 13.13 9.09
CA GLY A 85 16.55 14.22 10.04
C GLY A 85 15.26 14.62 10.78
N ARG A 86 14.81 15.86 10.56
CA ARG A 86 13.60 16.40 11.20
C ARG A 86 12.28 16.09 10.47
N PHE A 87 12.35 15.42 9.33
CA PHE A 87 11.19 15.13 8.48
C PHE A 87 10.85 13.65 8.62
N TRP A 88 9.69 13.35 9.18
CA TRP A 88 9.22 12.00 9.40
C TRP A 88 8.05 11.74 8.46
N HIS A 89 8.21 10.70 7.63
CA HIS A 89 7.20 10.25 6.69
C HIS A 89 6.53 9.00 7.25
N LEU A 90 5.25 9.11 7.56
CA LEU A 90 4.47 8.06 8.20
C LEU A 90 3.65 7.35 7.12
N ALA A 91 3.94 6.07 6.90
CA ALA A 91 3.32 5.27 5.85
C ALA A 91 2.01 4.65 6.35
N GLY A 92 0.90 4.97 5.68
CA GLY A 92 -0.40 4.37 5.94
C GLY A 92 -1.14 4.96 7.15
N GLY A 93 -2.04 4.15 7.71
CA GLY A 93 -2.92 4.50 8.82
C GLY A 93 -2.34 4.23 10.21
N LEU A 94 -3.06 4.71 11.22
CA LEU A 94 -2.75 4.54 12.64
C LEU A 94 -3.04 3.09 13.07
N LEU A 95 -2.01 2.33 13.46
CA LEU A 95 -2.18 0.97 13.96
C LEU A 95 -2.60 1.01 15.42
N ALA A 96 -3.88 1.30 15.65
CA ALA A 96 -4.47 1.47 16.96
C ALA A 96 -5.96 1.12 16.94
N PRO A 97 -6.55 0.72 18.08
CA PRO A 97 -7.99 0.68 18.26
C PRO A 97 -8.66 2.00 17.85
N GLU A 98 -9.86 1.92 17.27
CA GLU A 98 -10.57 3.08 16.72
C GLU A 98 -10.82 4.20 17.76
N ASN A 99 -11.06 3.83 19.02
CA ASN A 99 -11.22 4.76 20.13
C ASN A 99 -9.91 5.42 20.59
N LEU A 100 -8.75 4.83 20.31
CA LEU A 100 -7.43 5.39 20.62
C LEU A 100 -6.94 6.38 19.54
N LYS A 101 -7.43 6.27 18.31
CA LYS A 101 -6.95 7.08 17.18
C LYS A 101 -7.02 8.59 17.42
N PRO A 102 -8.11 9.20 17.95
CA PRO A 102 -8.15 10.64 18.21
C PRO A 102 -7.01 11.11 19.12
N GLN A 103 -6.80 10.42 20.24
CA GLN A 103 -5.73 10.75 21.19
C GLN A 103 -4.34 10.52 20.60
N MET A 104 -4.18 9.48 19.78
CA MET A 104 -2.92 9.24 19.07
C MET A 104 -2.58 10.39 18.10
N ILE A 105 -3.59 10.98 17.44
CA ILE A 105 -3.41 12.13 16.55
C ILE A 105 -3.00 13.37 17.35
N ASP A 106 -3.68 13.66 18.47
CA ASP A 106 -3.32 14.77 19.36
C ASP A 106 -1.90 14.62 19.92
N TRP A 107 -1.52 13.39 20.27
CA TRP A 107 -0.16 13.06 20.70
C TRP A 107 0.86 13.27 19.57
N LEU A 108 0.57 12.85 18.34
CA LEU A 108 1.45 13.11 17.19
C LEU A 108 1.63 14.62 16.97
N ARG A 109 0.56 15.41 17.16
CA ARG A 109 0.64 16.87 17.09
C ARG A 109 1.58 17.44 18.15
N ALA A 110 1.37 17.08 19.41
CA ALA A 110 2.21 17.52 20.52
C ALA A 110 3.68 17.10 20.32
N LEU A 111 3.91 15.87 19.82
CA LEU A 111 5.25 15.37 19.50
C LEU A 111 5.91 16.21 18.40
N SER A 112 5.18 16.53 17.33
CA SER A 112 5.67 17.40 16.25
C SER A 112 6.15 18.75 16.79
N GLU A 113 5.39 19.35 17.70
CA GLU A 113 5.70 20.65 18.30
C GLU A 113 6.88 20.58 19.27
N GLN A 114 6.85 19.65 20.23
CA GLN A 114 7.88 19.53 21.26
C GLN A 114 9.23 19.12 20.69
N GLN A 115 9.25 18.16 19.76
CA GLN A 115 10.49 17.65 19.16
C GLN A 115 10.89 18.41 17.89
N LYS A 116 10.13 19.44 17.49
CA LYS A 116 10.33 20.24 16.25
C LYS A 116 10.40 19.37 15.00
N GLN A 117 9.65 18.26 14.99
CA GLN A 117 9.56 17.32 13.88
C GLN A 117 8.49 17.77 12.90
N THR A 118 8.73 17.59 11.62
CA THR A 118 7.70 17.70 10.58
C THR A 118 7.16 16.31 10.28
N LEU A 119 5.90 16.06 10.59
CA LEU A 119 5.25 14.78 10.36
C LEU A 119 4.41 14.87 9.09
N ALA A 120 4.61 13.95 8.15
CA ALA A 120 3.78 13.79 6.97
C ALA A 120 3.18 12.39 6.96
N VAL A 121 1.86 12.29 7.12
CA VAL A 121 1.12 11.02 7.15
C VAL A 121 0.45 10.80 5.80
N TYR A 122 0.80 9.69 5.15
CA TYR A 122 0.39 9.38 3.79
C TYR A 122 -0.73 8.34 3.77
N ASN A 123 -1.54 8.37 2.70
CA ASN A 123 -2.65 7.44 2.46
C ASN A 123 -3.68 7.39 3.61
N VAL A 124 -4.02 8.56 4.17
CA VAL A 124 -4.96 8.68 5.29
C VAL A 124 -6.40 8.55 4.81
N SER A 125 -7.23 7.80 5.55
CA SER A 125 -8.67 7.67 5.28
C SER A 125 -9.41 9.01 5.43
N ALA A 126 -10.56 9.19 4.78
CA ALA A 126 -11.36 10.42 4.96
C ALA A 126 -11.80 10.65 6.41
N THR A 127 -12.06 9.56 7.15
CA THR A 127 -12.46 9.62 8.57
C THR A 127 -11.32 10.13 9.43
N ASP A 128 -10.12 9.58 9.27
CA ASP A 128 -8.96 10.02 10.05
C ASP A 128 -8.46 11.40 9.61
N ALA A 129 -8.54 11.73 8.32
CA ALA A 129 -8.13 13.02 7.80
C ALA A 129 -8.91 14.20 8.42
N ARG A 130 -10.21 14.00 8.72
CA ARG A 130 -10.99 14.99 9.49
C ARG A 130 -10.41 15.20 10.90
N ARG A 131 -10.08 14.11 11.60
CA ARG A 131 -9.46 14.17 12.93
C ARG A 131 -8.08 14.85 12.89
N PHE A 132 -7.27 14.55 11.89
CA PHE A 132 -5.99 15.24 11.68
C PHE A 132 -6.17 16.73 11.48
N ARG A 133 -7.17 17.15 10.68
CA ARG A 133 -7.51 18.56 10.50
C ARG A 133 -7.93 19.22 11.81
N ASP A 134 -8.80 18.56 12.58
CA ASP A 134 -9.27 19.07 13.88
C ASP A 134 -8.09 19.24 14.87
N ALA A 135 -7.08 18.37 14.79
CA ALA A 135 -5.82 18.47 15.56
C ALA A 135 -4.79 19.48 14.96
N GLY A 136 -5.17 20.26 13.94
CA GLY A 136 -4.35 21.33 13.38
C GLY A 136 -3.32 20.89 12.34
N PHE A 137 -3.44 19.70 11.74
CA PHE A 137 -2.64 19.32 10.57
C PHE A 137 -3.17 20.01 9.31
N VAL A 138 -2.27 20.28 8.37
CA VAL A 138 -2.61 20.66 7.00
C VAL A 138 -3.02 19.40 6.23
N VAL A 139 -4.22 19.37 5.68
CA VAL A 139 -4.79 18.21 4.99
C VAL A 139 -5.03 18.50 3.51
N ASN A 140 -4.55 17.60 2.66
CA ASN A 140 -4.75 17.64 1.21
C ASN A 140 -5.16 16.26 0.69
N LYS A 141 -6.04 16.19 -0.31
CA LYS A 141 -6.26 14.94 -1.07
C LYS A 141 -4.96 14.56 -1.74
N PHE A 142 -4.53 13.33 -1.47
CA PHE A 142 -3.31 12.74 -1.99
C PHE A 142 -3.55 11.92 -3.24
N GLY A 143 -4.72 11.31 -3.35
CA GLY A 143 -5.14 10.53 -4.50
C GLY A 143 -6.42 9.75 -4.20
N GLU A 144 -6.63 8.68 -4.95
CA GLU A 144 -7.76 7.77 -4.75
C GLU A 144 -7.29 6.33 -4.70
N GLU A 145 -7.87 5.56 -3.79
CA GLU A 145 -7.70 4.12 -3.71
C GLU A 145 -8.85 3.42 -4.43
N PRO A 146 -8.57 2.59 -5.45
CA PRO A 146 -9.60 1.80 -6.12
C PRO A 146 -9.91 0.54 -5.29
N LEU A 147 -11.16 0.44 -4.83
CA LEU A 147 -11.68 -0.70 -4.08
C LEU A 147 -12.62 -1.53 -4.93
N LEU A 148 -12.42 -2.84 -4.92
CA LEU A 148 -13.33 -3.82 -5.50
C LEU A 148 -14.14 -4.47 -4.38
N TYR A 149 -15.39 -4.82 -4.70
CA TYR A 149 -16.27 -5.59 -3.82
C TYR A 149 -16.53 -6.93 -4.50
N PRO A 150 -15.79 -8.00 -4.17
CA PRO A 150 -15.77 -9.24 -4.96
C PRO A 150 -17.16 -9.83 -5.22
N ARG A 151 -18.04 -9.80 -4.22
CA ARG A 151 -19.44 -10.27 -4.33
C ARG A 151 -20.28 -9.55 -5.39
N THR A 152 -19.92 -8.33 -5.76
CA THR A 152 -20.65 -7.52 -6.76
C THR A 152 -20.14 -7.73 -8.19
N ILE A 153 -19.07 -8.50 -8.36
CA ILE A 153 -18.41 -8.72 -9.65
C ILE A 153 -18.90 -10.04 -10.25
N ASP A 154 -19.66 -9.92 -11.35
CA ASP A 154 -20.25 -11.04 -12.10
C ASP A 154 -19.45 -11.42 -13.36
N TRP A 155 -18.44 -10.63 -13.74
CA TRP A 155 -17.72 -10.73 -15.02
C TRP A 155 -18.61 -10.71 -16.26
N VAL A 156 -19.86 -10.23 -16.20
CA VAL A 156 -20.83 -10.23 -17.31
C VAL A 156 -20.83 -8.91 -18.09
N GLY A 157 -21.31 -8.96 -19.34
CA GLY A 157 -21.58 -7.77 -20.16
C GLY A 157 -20.35 -7.13 -20.78
N LYS A 158 -20.56 -6.00 -21.47
CA LYS A 158 -19.51 -5.26 -22.20
C LYS A 158 -18.46 -4.65 -21.26
N LYS A 159 -18.86 -4.29 -20.02
CA LYS A 159 -17.99 -3.64 -19.03
C LYS A 159 -16.74 -4.46 -18.67
N PHE A 160 -16.82 -5.80 -18.73
CA PHE A 160 -15.76 -6.75 -18.40
C PHE A 160 -15.23 -7.55 -19.62
N GLU A 161 -15.66 -7.21 -20.84
CA GLU A 161 -15.28 -7.91 -22.06
C GLU A 161 -13.76 -8.05 -22.21
N TRP A 162 -13.01 -6.98 -21.92
CA TRP A 162 -11.56 -6.99 -22.01
C TRP A 162 -10.92 -7.98 -21.03
N VAL A 163 -11.39 -8.03 -19.77
CA VAL A 163 -10.88 -8.96 -18.75
C VAL A 163 -11.16 -10.39 -19.19
N ARG A 164 -12.41 -10.69 -19.61
CA ARG A 164 -12.78 -12.02 -20.13
C ARG A 164 -11.91 -12.43 -21.31
N ARG A 165 -11.63 -11.52 -22.26
CA ARG A 165 -10.74 -11.80 -23.40
C ARG A 165 -9.32 -12.14 -22.97
N GLN A 166 -8.74 -11.41 -22.02
CA GLN A 166 -7.40 -11.72 -21.51
C GLN A 166 -7.39 -13.09 -20.82
N THR A 167 -8.36 -13.36 -19.96
CA THR A 167 -8.48 -14.66 -19.28
C THR A 167 -8.60 -15.82 -20.26
N ASN A 168 -9.53 -15.74 -21.23
CA ASN A 168 -9.75 -16.81 -22.19
C ASN A 168 -8.54 -17.02 -23.10
N PHE A 169 -7.74 -15.97 -23.34
CA PHE A 169 -6.49 -16.11 -24.08
C PHE A 169 -5.43 -16.85 -23.25
N CYS A 170 -5.18 -16.42 -22.00
CA CYS A 170 -4.21 -17.07 -21.11
C CYS A 170 -4.57 -18.53 -20.82
N SER A 171 -5.84 -18.82 -20.54
CA SER A 171 -6.30 -20.20 -20.30
C SER A 171 -6.08 -21.10 -21.53
N ARG A 172 -6.36 -20.63 -22.75
CA ARG A 172 -6.08 -21.38 -23.99
C ARG A 172 -4.58 -21.53 -24.28
N ALA A 173 -3.75 -20.62 -23.76
CA ALA A 173 -2.30 -20.71 -23.85
C ALA A 173 -1.69 -21.69 -22.83
N GLY A 174 -2.50 -22.29 -21.94
CA GLY A 174 -2.04 -23.23 -20.92
C GLY A 174 -1.47 -22.55 -19.67
N VAL A 175 -1.81 -21.29 -19.43
CA VAL A 175 -1.46 -20.60 -18.17
C VAL A 175 -2.50 -20.99 -17.11
N GLU A 176 -2.02 -21.37 -15.92
CA GLU A 176 -2.82 -21.60 -14.72
C GLU A 176 -2.46 -20.61 -13.62
N ILE A 177 -3.41 -20.28 -12.75
CA ILE A 177 -3.17 -19.46 -11.56
C ILE A 177 -3.24 -20.35 -10.34
N VAL A 178 -2.21 -20.30 -9.48
CA VAL A 178 -2.08 -21.16 -8.30
C VAL A 178 -1.69 -20.29 -7.10
N GLU A 179 -2.31 -20.55 -5.95
CA GLU A 179 -1.86 -20.00 -4.67
C GLU A 179 -0.75 -20.88 -4.09
N ILE A 180 0.37 -20.26 -3.73
CA ILE A 180 1.49 -20.93 -3.07
C ILE A 180 1.26 -20.86 -1.56
N THR A 181 0.87 -22.01 -0.98
CA THR A 181 0.58 -22.14 0.46
C THR A 181 1.67 -22.91 1.21
N ASP A 182 2.48 -23.72 0.52
CA ASP A 182 3.59 -24.45 1.12
C ASP A 182 4.84 -23.55 1.26
N ALA A 183 5.41 -23.52 2.47
CA ALA A 183 6.56 -22.66 2.77
C ALA A 183 7.86 -23.12 2.07
N ASN A 184 8.02 -24.41 1.78
CA ASN A 184 9.19 -24.91 1.06
C ASN A 184 9.11 -24.57 -0.42
N GLU A 185 7.93 -24.69 -1.03
CA GLU A 185 7.65 -24.23 -2.39
C GLU A 185 7.86 -22.72 -2.51
N GLN A 186 7.31 -21.93 -1.59
CA GLN A 186 7.55 -20.49 -1.56
C GLN A 186 9.05 -20.16 -1.55
N ARG A 187 9.82 -20.83 -0.68
CA ARG A 187 11.27 -20.61 -0.57
C ARG A 187 12.01 -21.03 -1.85
N SER A 188 11.61 -22.12 -2.50
CA SER A 188 12.23 -22.57 -3.75
C SER A 188 11.93 -21.63 -4.92
N LEU A 189 10.78 -20.95 -4.89
CA LEU A 189 10.39 -19.95 -5.89
C LEU A 189 11.04 -18.59 -5.66
N ALA A 190 11.57 -18.29 -4.47
CA ALA A 190 11.96 -16.94 -4.08
C ALA A 190 12.93 -16.25 -5.05
N GLU A 191 14.00 -16.94 -5.47
CA GLU A 191 14.94 -16.39 -6.46
C GLU A 191 14.30 -16.14 -7.82
N THR A 192 13.39 -17.02 -8.23
CA THR A 192 12.62 -16.85 -9.47
C THR A 192 11.76 -15.59 -9.41
N LEU A 193 11.07 -15.36 -8.28
CA LEU A 193 10.23 -14.17 -8.10
C LEU A 193 11.06 -12.88 -8.05
N LEU A 194 12.22 -12.89 -7.41
CA LEU A 194 13.16 -11.76 -7.41
C LEU A 194 13.66 -11.44 -8.83
N ASN A 195 13.96 -12.47 -9.62
CA ASN A 195 14.37 -12.30 -11.02
C ASN A 195 13.25 -11.69 -11.87
N ILE A 196 12.01 -12.16 -11.71
CA ILE A 196 10.83 -11.59 -12.38
C ILE A 196 10.65 -10.12 -12.01
N MET A 197 10.76 -9.80 -10.71
CA MET A 197 10.64 -8.42 -10.22
C MET A 197 11.74 -7.53 -10.81
N THR A 198 12.98 -7.99 -10.82
CA THR A 198 14.13 -7.26 -11.38
C THR A 198 13.93 -7.00 -12.88
N GLN A 199 13.49 -7.99 -13.64
CA GLN A 199 13.24 -7.87 -15.08
C GLN A 199 12.11 -6.88 -15.40
N ASP A 200 11.00 -6.91 -14.64
CA ASP A 200 9.86 -6.00 -14.84
C ASP A 200 10.22 -4.54 -14.52
N LEU A 201 11.14 -4.32 -13.58
CA LEU A 201 11.59 -2.99 -13.17
C LEU A 201 12.73 -2.43 -14.04
N ALA A 202 13.59 -3.27 -14.63
CA ALA A 202 14.80 -2.84 -15.34
C ALA A 202 14.56 -1.81 -16.47
N GLY A 203 13.38 -1.83 -17.11
CA GLY A 203 13.00 -0.89 -18.17
C GLY A 203 12.30 0.39 -17.71
N ARG A 204 12.04 0.54 -16.41
CA ARG A 204 11.28 1.66 -15.83
C ARG A 204 12.19 2.82 -15.44
N THR A 205 11.61 4.00 -15.26
CA THR A 205 12.31 5.19 -14.76
C THR A 205 12.84 4.95 -13.34
N PHE A 206 12.07 4.24 -12.51
CA PHE A 206 12.51 3.68 -11.25
C PHE A 206 12.72 2.18 -11.40
N ASP A 207 13.97 1.75 -11.33
CA ASP A 207 14.39 0.35 -11.42
C ASP A 207 14.31 -0.37 -10.05
N LYS A 208 13.86 0.34 -9.02
CA LYS A 208 13.52 -0.16 -7.68
C LYS A 208 12.13 0.32 -7.27
N PRO A 209 11.41 -0.44 -6.42
CA PRO A 209 10.14 0.01 -5.86
C PRO A 209 10.31 1.33 -5.11
N LEU A 210 9.37 2.26 -5.28
CA LEU A 210 9.35 3.50 -4.50
C LEU A 210 8.76 3.24 -3.12
N ARG A 211 9.55 3.43 -2.06
CA ARG A 211 9.05 3.35 -0.68
C ARG A 211 7.89 4.33 -0.48
N LEU A 212 6.95 4.03 0.43
CA LEU A 212 5.68 4.75 0.67
C LEU A 212 4.63 4.66 -0.44
N LEU A 213 5.01 4.36 -1.68
CA LEU A 213 4.10 4.32 -2.83
C LEU A 213 3.91 2.90 -3.38
N GLU A 214 4.91 2.03 -3.19
CA GLU A 214 4.88 0.62 -3.53
C GLU A 214 5.25 -0.20 -2.30
N GLY A 215 4.48 -1.26 -2.03
CA GLY A 215 4.80 -2.20 -0.96
C GLY A 215 6.11 -2.94 -1.24
N GLU A 216 6.95 -3.07 -0.22
CA GLU A 216 8.19 -3.86 -0.32
C GLU A 216 7.84 -5.35 -0.31
N PHE A 217 8.47 -6.15 -1.16
CA PHE A 217 8.18 -7.58 -1.28
C PHE A 217 9.43 -8.40 -1.02
N ASP A 218 9.38 -9.21 0.03
CA ASP A 218 10.38 -10.23 0.32
C ASP A 218 9.77 -11.63 0.13
N PRO A 219 10.13 -12.36 -0.94
CA PRO A 219 9.60 -13.69 -1.17
C PRO A 219 10.11 -14.74 -0.17
N PHE A 220 11.13 -14.44 0.64
CA PHE A 220 11.58 -15.34 1.71
C PHE A 220 10.74 -15.20 2.98
N ALA A 221 10.00 -14.10 3.14
CA ALA A 221 9.25 -13.78 4.35
C ALA A 221 7.89 -13.12 4.03
N LEU A 222 6.93 -13.93 3.56
CA LEU A 222 5.57 -13.46 3.27
C LEU A 222 4.75 -13.14 4.52
N ARG A 223 5.03 -13.80 5.65
CA ARG A 223 4.22 -13.68 6.88
C ARG A 223 2.76 -14.04 6.58
N ARG A 224 1.78 -13.20 6.95
CA ARG A 224 0.36 -13.36 6.55
C ARG A 224 0.03 -12.95 5.11
N ARG A 225 1.00 -12.52 4.29
CA ARG A 225 0.74 -12.24 2.88
C ARG A 225 0.48 -13.53 2.12
N ARG A 226 -0.41 -13.45 1.13
CA ARG A 226 -0.71 -14.55 0.23
C ARG A 226 0.02 -14.36 -1.09
N LEU A 227 0.54 -15.43 -1.65
CA LEU A 227 1.28 -15.41 -2.91
C LEU A 227 0.54 -16.23 -3.95
N PHE A 228 0.22 -15.59 -5.07
CA PHE A 228 -0.37 -16.22 -6.23
C PHE A 228 0.60 -16.13 -7.39
N VAL A 229 0.73 -17.21 -8.14
CA VAL A 229 1.59 -17.29 -9.33
C VAL A 229 0.78 -17.66 -10.55
N ALA A 230 1.16 -17.07 -11.68
CA ALA A 230 0.75 -17.56 -12.99
C ALA A 230 1.83 -18.51 -13.50
N ARG A 231 1.48 -19.78 -13.72
CA ARG A 231 2.41 -20.84 -14.11
C ARG A 231 1.99 -21.42 -15.46
N GLN A 232 2.96 -21.76 -16.30
CA GLN A 232 2.69 -22.51 -17.52
C GLN A 232 2.50 -23.99 -17.20
N GLN A 233 1.36 -24.59 -17.57
CA GLN A 233 1.01 -25.97 -17.25
C GLN A 233 1.99 -27.00 -17.81
N SER A 234 2.48 -26.77 -19.03
CA SER A 234 3.36 -27.73 -19.72
C SER A 234 4.80 -27.74 -19.21
N THR A 235 5.28 -26.62 -18.63
CA THR A 235 6.70 -26.45 -18.28
C THR A 235 6.93 -26.14 -16.80
N GLY A 236 5.90 -25.76 -16.06
CA GLY A 236 6.02 -25.26 -14.68
C GLY A 236 6.63 -23.86 -14.57
N VAL A 237 6.91 -23.18 -15.69
CA VAL A 237 7.56 -21.86 -15.67
C VAL A 237 6.61 -20.81 -15.10
N ILE A 238 7.10 -20.03 -14.12
CA ILE A 238 6.37 -18.90 -13.54
C ILE A 238 6.46 -17.69 -14.47
N GLU A 239 5.30 -17.21 -14.94
CA GLU A 239 5.20 -16.05 -15.83
C GLU A 239 4.96 -14.73 -15.08
N ALA A 240 4.22 -14.80 -13.98
CA ALA A 240 3.85 -13.64 -13.19
C ALA A 240 3.53 -14.04 -11.76
N PHE A 241 3.52 -13.07 -10.84
CA PHE A 241 3.06 -13.27 -9.48
C PHE A 241 2.31 -12.05 -8.96
N LEU A 242 1.51 -12.28 -7.91
CA LEU A 242 0.76 -11.30 -7.14
C LEU A 242 0.86 -11.68 -5.67
N ALA A 243 1.42 -10.78 -4.87
CA ALA A 243 1.43 -10.84 -3.42
C ALA A 243 0.33 -9.94 -2.85
N CYS A 244 -0.52 -10.52 -2.00
CA CYS A 244 -1.63 -9.82 -1.36
C CYS A 244 -1.36 -9.60 0.12
N SER A 245 -1.59 -8.38 0.61
CA SER A 245 -1.47 -8.04 2.03
C SER A 245 -2.82 -8.01 2.72
N PRO A 246 -2.92 -8.52 3.96
CA PRO A 246 -4.18 -8.44 4.70
C PRO A 246 -4.42 -7.00 5.17
N VAL A 247 -5.68 -6.60 5.12
CA VAL A 247 -6.19 -5.32 5.64
C VAL A 247 -7.43 -5.63 6.48
N ASP A 248 -7.68 -4.84 7.51
CA ASP A 248 -8.90 -4.90 8.32
C ASP A 248 -9.18 -6.30 8.89
N GLY A 249 -8.17 -6.91 9.53
CA GLY A 249 -8.29 -8.24 10.12
C GLY A 249 -8.44 -9.37 9.09
N GLY A 250 -8.04 -9.17 7.84
CA GLY A 250 -8.18 -10.15 6.77
C GLY A 250 -9.55 -10.15 6.08
N ARG A 251 -10.47 -9.24 6.46
CA ARG A 251 -11.73 -8.99 5.73
C ARG A 251 -11.50 -8.31 4.39
N SER A 252 -10.36 -7.66 4.23
CA SER A 252 -9.92 -7.03 3.00
C SER A 252 -8.50 -7.45 2.64
N TRP A 253 -8.19 -7.47 1.35
CA TRP A 253 -6.87 -7.80 0.84
C TRP A 253 -6.39 -6.78 -0.18
N ALA A 254 -5.12 -6.39 -0.08
CA ALA A 254 -4.51 -5.42 -0.97
C ALA A 254 -3.61 -6.09 -2.00
N PHE A 255 -3.81 -5.80 -3.29
CA PHE A 255 -2.98 -6.29 -4.38
C PHE A 255 -1.73 -5.41 -4.54
N GLU A 256 -0.82 -5.51 -3.57
CA GLU A 256 0.34 -4.61 -3.44
C GLU A 256 1.42 -4.86 -4.48
N THR A 257 1.94 -6.08 -4.54
CA THR A 257 3.08 -6.39 -5.41
C THR A 257 2.67 -7.39 -6.47
N TYR A 258 2.59 -6.94 -7.71
CA TYR A 258 2.43 -7.81 -8.86
C TYR A 258 3.47 -7.50 -9.92
N ARG A 259 4.07 -8.55 -10.48
CA ARG A 259 5.13 -8.46 -11.49
C ARG A 259 4.96 -9.58 -12.49
N LYS A 260 5.53 -9.41 -13.68
CA LYS A 260 5.52 -10.42 -14.73
C LYS A 260 6.83 -10.41 -15.48
N ARG A 261 7.15 -11.53 -16.12
CA ARG A 261 8.26 -11.60 -17.06
C ARG A 261 8.01 -10.74 -18.30
N THR A 262 9.08 -10.38 -18.97
CA THR A 262 9.03 -9.63 -20.24
C THR A 262 8.45 -10.45 -21.38
N ASP A 263 8.66 -11.77 -21.37
CA ASP A 263 8.16 -12.76 -22.31
C ASP A 263 6.83 -13.42 -21.88
N ALA A 264 6.23 -12.95 -20.79
CA ALA A 264 4.99 -13.53 -20.25
C ALA A 264 3.81 -13.41 -21.24
N THR A 265 2.90 -14.38 -21.16
CA THR A 265 1.70 -14.46 -21.97
C THR A 265 0.90 -13.17 -21.88
N ARG A 266 0.48 -12.66 -23.05
CA ARG A 266 -0.29 -11.42 -23.12
C ARG A 266 -1.57 -11.56 -22.28
N GLY A 267 -1.77 -10.62 -21.36
CA GLY A 267 -2.95 -10.60 -20.49
C GLY A 267 -2.77 -11.35 -19.17
N VAL A 268 -1.61 -11.95 -18.90
CA VAL A 268 -1.37 -12.76 -17.68
C VAL A 268 -1.71 -12.02 -16.39
N THR A 269 -1.37 -10.73 -16.26
CA THR A 269 -1.68 -9.95 -15.05
C THR A 269 -3.19 -9.75 -14.87
N ALA A 270 -3.93 -9.57 -15.96
CA ALA A 270 -5.39 -9.44 -15.89
C ALA A 270 -6.05 -10.77 -15.54
N PHE A 271 -5.51 -11.88 -16.06
CA PHE A 271 -5.95 -13.21 -15.70
C PHE A 271 -5.67 -13.51 -14.22
N LEU A 272 -4.45 -13.23 -13.76
CA LEU A 272 -4.03 -13.36 -12.36
C LEU A 272 -4.96 -12.57 -11.43
N PHE A 273 -5.19 -11.27 -11.70
CA PHE A 273 -6.11 -10.46 -10.90
C PHE A 273 -7.51 -11.05 -10.86
N ARG A 274 -8.07 -11.43 -12.02
CA ARG A 274 -9.39 -12.04 -12.07
C ARG A 274 -9.47 -13.30 -11.22
N SER A 275 -8.53 -14.23 -11.38
CA SER A 275 -8.55 -15.51 -10.66
C SER A 275 -8.43 -15.31 -9.16
N VAL A 276 -7.59 -14.38 -8.71
CA VAL A 276 -7.49 -14.05 -7.28
C VAL A 276 -8.77 -13.37 -6.78
N ILE A 277 -9.38 -12.46 -7.55
CA ILE A 277 -10.68 -11.87 -7.18
C ILE A 277 -11.77 -12.95 -7.06
N ASP A 278 -11.81 -13.90 -7.98
CA ASP A 278 -12.74 -15.03 -7.95
C ASP A 278 -12.53 -15.89 -6.69
N GLN A 279 -11.29 -16.24 -6.39
CA GLN A 279 -10.97 -17.01 -5.18
C GLN A 279 -11.31 -16.26 -3.89
N LEU A 280 -10.93 -14.99 -3.76
CA LEU A 280 -11.25 -14.17 -2.59
C LEU A 280 -12.76 -13.95 -2.43
N ARG A 281 -13.53 -13.88 -3.52
CA ARG A 281 -15.00 -13.85 -3.47
C ARG A 281 -15.55 -15.13 -2.84
N ASP A 282 -15.03 -16.27 -3.26
CA ASP A 282 -15.49 -17.59 -2.80
C ASP A 282 -15.10 -17.85 -1.33
N GLU A 283 -14.08 -17.13 -0.84
CA GLU A 283 -13.67 -17.06 0.57
C GLU A 283 -14.37 -15.94 1.37
N ASP A 284 -15.42 -15.33 0.81
CA ASP A 284 -16.24 -14.31 1.46
C ASP A 284 -15.52 -13.00 1.84
N VAL A 285 -14.37 -12.69 1.20
CA VAL A 285 -13.66 -11.41 1.37
C VAL A 285 -14.55 -10.24 0.97
N GLU A 286 -14.62 -9.23 1.84
CA GLU A 286 -15.52 -8.09 1.67
C GLU A 286 -15.02 -7.12 0.59
N GLN A 287 -13.71 -6.84 0.60
CA GLN A 287 -13.10 -5.81 -0.20
C GLN A 287 -11.72 -6.24 -0.71
N ILE A 288 -11.37 -5.77 -1.91
CA ILE A 288 -10.01 -5.86 -2.44
C ILE A 288 -9.53 -4.45 -2.75
N SER A 289 -8.42 -4.05 -2.14
CA SER A 289 -7.72 -2.84 -2.51
C SER A 289 -6.81 -3.09 -3.70
N LEU A 290 -6.89 -2.23 -4.73
CA LEU A 290 -5.92 -2.20 -5.81
C LEU A 290 -4.78 -1.22 -5.53
N CYS A 291 -4.60 -0.79 -4.28
CA CYS A 291 -3.63 0.21 -3.80
C CYS A 291 -3.82 1.61 -4.39
N LEU A 292 -3.35 2.59 -3.64
CA LEU A 292 -3.46 4.01 -3.95
C LEU A 292 -2.98 4.36 -5.37
N ILE A 293 -3.70 5.29 -6.01
CA ILE A 293 -3.24 5.99 -7.22
C ILE A 293 -2.98 7.45 -6.82
N PRO A 294 -1.71 7.82 -6.56
CA PRO A 294 -1.38 9.18 -6.14
C PRO A 294 -1.71 10.19 -7.23
N GLY A 295 -2.14 11.39 -6.84
CA GLY A 295 -2.44 12.49 -7.75
C GLY A 295 -3.75 12.35 -8.53
N ARG A 296 -4.44 11.22 -8.44
CA ARG A 296 -5.75 11.03 -9.08
C ARG A 296 -6.80 11.94 -8.43
N ASN A 297 -7.46 12.74 -9.27
CA ASN A 297 -8.62 13.57 -8.92
C ASN A 297 -8.40 14.46 -7.67
N VAL A 298 -7.19 14.96 -7.46
CA VAL A 298 -6.82 15.70 -6.24
C VAL A 298 -7.50 17.06 -6.11
N ALA A 299 -7.99 17.65 -7.20
CA ALA A 299 -8.73 18.91 -7.18
C ALA A 299 -10.17 18.76 -6.66
N ASP A 300 -10.76 17.56 -6.79
CA ASP A 300 -12.09 17.23 -6.28
C ASP A 300 -11.94 16.46 -4.97
N ALA A 301 -11.64 17.20 -3.91
CA ALA A 301 -11.41 16.67 -2.57
C ALA A 301 -12.68 16.74 -1.72
N ALA A 302 -13.21 15.58 -1.31
CA ALA A 302 -14.48 15.52 -0.57
C ALA A 302 -14.49 16.31 0.75
N ILE A 303 -13.33 16.47 1.40
CA ILE A 303 -13.18 17.29 2.62
C ILE A 303 -12.34 18.56 2.40
N GLY A 304 -12.11 18.96 1.14
CA GLY A 304 -11.29 20.13 0.79
C GLY A 304 -9.77 19.93 0.93
N ASN A 305 -9.03 20.87 0.34
CA ASN A 305 -7.57 20.96 0.36
C ASN A 305 -7.13 22.22 1.11
N ASP A 306 -6.19 22.07 2.04
CA ASP A 306 -5.71 23.20 2.86
C ASP A 306 -4.52 23.93 2.19
N ASP A 307 -3.75 23.24 1.34
CA ASP A 307 -2.62 23.82 0.59
C ASP A 307 -2.76 23.64 -0.93
N TRP A 308 -3.15 24.71 -1.63
CA TRP A 308 -3.32 24.70 -3.09
C TRP A 308 -2.05 24.35 -3.87
N ARG A 309 -0.85 24.57 -3.29
CA ARG A 309 0.43 24.28 -3.96
C ARG A 309 0.64 22.79 -4.06
N ILE A 310 0.27 22.04 -3.01
CA ILE A 310 0.35 20.57 -3.00
C ILE A 310 -0.65 19.98 -3.99
N GLU A 311 -1.90 20.45 -3.99
CA GLU A 311 -2.90 20.04 -4.97
C GLU A 311 -2.37 20.24 -6.40
N LYS A 312 -1.86 21.43 -6.70
CA LYS A 312 -1.34 21.75 -8.04
C LYS A 312 -0.11 20.92 -8.39
N ALA A 313 0.79 20.66 -7.43
CA ALA A 313 1.96 19.82 -7.63
C ALA A 313 1.55 18.37 -7.96
N LEU A 314 0.66 17.77 -7.17
CA LEU A 314 0.15 16.42 -7.38
C LEU A 314 -0.62 16.28 -8.69
N SER A 315 -1.49 17.23 -9.00
CA SER A 315 -2.23 17.29 -10.27
C SER A 315 -1.27 17.40 -11.46
N THR A 316 -0.28 18.29 -11.37
CA THR A 316 0.74 18.46 -12.42
C THR A 316 1.56 17.18 -12.61
N TRP A 317 1.98 16.55 -11.52
CA TRP A 317 2.72 15.29 -11.57
C TRP A 317 1.91 14.18 -12.24
N PHE A 318 0.65 13.99 -11.83
CA PHE A 318 -0.23 12.98 -12.42
C PHE A 318 -0.48 13.23 -13.91
N HIS A 319 -0.75 14.48 -14.31
CA HIS A 319 -1.11 14.79 -15.70
C HIS A 319 0.08 14.91 -16.64
N ARG A 320 1.22 15.42 -16.16
CA ARG A 320 2.36 15.82 -17.01
C ARG A 320 3.63 14.99 -16.79
N MET A 321 3.75 14.27 -15.68
CA MET A 321 4.95 13.48 -15.32
C MET A 321 4.68 11.98 -15.29
N ASP A 322 3.69 11.51 -16.06
CA ASP A 322 3.35 10.09 -16.15
C ASP A 322 4.52 9.21 -16.65
N PHE A 323 5.49 9.78 -17.38
CA PHE A 323 6.74 9.09 -17.77
C PHE A 323 7.66 8.74 -16.58
N VAL A 324 7.38 9.25 -15.37
CA VAL A 324 8.19 9.00 -14.18
C VAL A 324 7.68 7.78 -13.42
N PHE A 325 6.37 7.67 -13.20
CA PHE A 325 5.77 6.60 -12.38
C PHE A 325 4.62 5.82 -13.06
N ASN A 326 4.24 6.17 -14.29
CA ASN A 326 3.15 5.56 -15.07
C ASN A 326 1.84 5.41 -14.28
N ALA A 327 1.50 6.42 -13.46
CA ALA A 327 0.30 6.42 -12.62
C ALA A 327 -0.98 6.29 -13.46
N LYS A 328 -1.05 6.91 -14.65
CA LYS A 328 -2.21 6.78 -15.55
C LYS A 328 -2.33 5.40 -16.17
N GLY A 329 -1.20 4.77 -16.50
CA GLY A 329 -1.21 3.39 -17.00
C GLY A 329 -1.73 2.42 -15.94
N GLN A 330 -1.28 2.58 -14.69
CA GLN A 330 -1.80 1.82 -13.56
C GLN A 330 -3.29 2.08 -13.34
N ASP A 331 -3.73 3.34 -13.35
CA ASP A 331 -5.15 3.69 -13.25
C ASP A 331 -5.99 3.09 -14.37
N HIS A 332 -5.55 3.22 -15.62
CA HIS A 332 -6.26 2.66 -16.76
C HIS A 332 -6.42 1.15 -16.64
N PHE A 333 -5.38 0.44 -16.23
CA PHE A 333 -5.44 -1.00 -15.96
C PHE A 333 -6.42 -1.34 -14.84
N LYS A 334 -6.28 -0.70 -13.66
CA LYS A 334 -7.13 -0.93 -12.48
C LYS A 334 -8.60 -0.60 -12.77
N SER A 335 -8.88 0.44 -13.57
CA SER A 335 -10.24 0.84 -13.98
C SER A 335 -10.99 -0.25 -14.77
N ARG A 336 -10.28 -1.19 -15.43
CA ARG A 336 -10.89 -2.30 -16.18
C ARG A 336 -11.65 -3.28 -15.27
N PHE A 337 -11.33 -3.29 -13.98
CA PHE A 337 -11.99 -4.09 -12.95
C PHE A 337 -13.19 -3.38 -12.32
N ARG A 338 -13.51 -2.15 -12.77
CA ARG A 338 -14.65 -1.35 -12.29
C ARG A 338 -14.65 -1.11 -10.77
N PRO A 339 -13.54 -0.62 -10.20
CA PRO A 339 -13.49 -0.30 -8.77
C PRO A 339 -14.34 0.91 -8.43
N ARG A 340 -14.74 0.99 -7.16
CA ARG A 340 -15.16 2.22 -6.51
C ARG A 340 -13.92 2.95 -6.03
N TYR A 341 -13.77 4.21 -6.42
CA TYR A 341 -12.67 5.04 -5.96
C TYR A 341 -13.02 5.70 -4.62
N VAL A 342 -12.06 5.70 -3.70
CA VAL A 342 -12.21 6.34 -2.39
C VAL A 342 -11.05 7.30 -2.15
N ASP A 343 -11.36 8.51 -1.72
CA ASP A 343 -10.37 9.54 -1.41
C ASP A 343 -9.38 9.08 -0.33
N ARG A 344 -8.13 9.48 -0.53
CA ARG A 344 -7.03 9.32 0.41
C ARG A 344 -6.28 10.63 0.56
N TYR A 345 -5.80 10.90 1.76
CA TYR A 345 -5.30 12.21 2.15
C TYR A 345 -3.85 12.16 2.62
N LEU A 346 -3.19 13.29 2.49
CA LEU A 346 -1.88 13.63 3.06
C LEU A 346 -2.14 14.61 4.20
N CYS A 347 -1.70 14.26 5.40
CA CYS A 347 -1.85 15.11 6.59
C CYS A 347 -0.47 15.53 7.09
N VAL A 348 -0.20 16.82 7.19
CA VAL A 348 1.13 17.34 7.53
C VAL A 348 1.10 18.30 8.71
N ALA A 349 1.97 18.06 9.70
CA ALA A 349 2.21 18.97 10.81
C ALA A 349 3.68 19.40 10.86
N PRO A 350 3.98 20.68 11.16
CA PRO A 350 3.01 21.78 11.27
C PRO A 350 2.54 22.29 9.90
N ARG A 351 3.34 22.09 8.83
CA ARG A 351 3.02 22.55 7.47
C ARG A 351 3.89 21.90 6.40
N ASN A 352 3.42 21.95 5.15
CA ASN A 352 4.24 21.61 3.99
C ASN A 352 5.43 22.58 3.82
N SER A 353 6.56 22.05 3.38
CA SER A 353 7.74 22.84 3.04
C SER A 353 8.53 22.20 1.90
N VAL A 354 9.36 23.01 1.22
CA VAL A 354 10.27 22.50 0.17
C VAL A 354 11.22 21.44 0.74
N GLY A 355 11.68 21.61 1.98
CA GLY A 355 12.49 20.61 2.67
C GLY A 355 11.74 19.29 2.87
N SER A 356 10.45 19.34 3.23
CA SER A 356 9.61 18.14 3.35
C SER A 356 9.41 17.44 2.01
N LEU A 357 9.30 18.17 0.91
CA LEU A 357 9.20 17.60 -0.44
C LEU A 357 10.53 16.95 -0.86
N TRP A 358 11.66 17.61 -0.61
CA TRP A 358 12.98 17.04 -0.89
C TRP A 358 13.25 15.78 -0.08
N SER A 359 12.94 15.82 1.22
CA SER A 359 12.98 14.67 2.12
C SER A 359 12.11 13.52 1.60
N PHE A 360 10.89 13.80 1.16
CA PHE A 360 10.01 12.79 0.56
C PHE A 360 10.67 12.14 -0.67
N LEU A 361 11.19 12.92 -1.62
CA LEU A 361 11.86 12.38 -2.81
C LEU A 361 13.08 11.51 -2.45
N LYS A 362 13.84 11.90 -1.42
CA LYS A 362 14.99 11.13 -0.92
C LYS A 362 14.54 9.81 -0.30
N THR A 363 13.59 9.87 0.63
CA THR A 363 13.15 8.72 1.43
C THR A 363 12.35 7.70 0.61
N THR A 364 11.58 8.16 -0.37
CA THR A 364 10.91 7.27 -1.35
C THR A 364 11.88 6.58 -2.30
N GLY A 365 13.12 7.05 -2.40
CA GLY A 365 14.11 6.57 -3.37
C GLY A 365 13.94 7.20 -4.76
N ALA A 366 13.03 8.15 -4.94
CA ALA A 366 12.77 8.81 -6.23
C ALA A 366 13.99 9.60 -6.77
N ILE A 367 14.96 9.94 -5.92
CA ILE A 367 16.23 10.57 -6.36
C ILE A 367 17.09 9.59 -7.18
N ASN A 368 16.99 8.29 -6.92
CA ASN A 368 17.83 7.25 -7.56
C ASN A 368 17.27 6.78 -8.92
N CYS A 369 16.59 7.67 -9.65
CA CYS A 369 16.00 7.31 -10.94
C CYS A 369 17.06 7.02 -12.02
N SER A 370 16.74 6.11 -12.94
CA SER A 370 17.58 5.81 -14.10
C SER A 370 17.41 6.90 -15.16
N TRP A 371 18.39 7.81 -15.24
CA TRP A 371 18.41 8.91 -16.21
C TRP A 371 18.30 8.43 -17.67
N THR A 372 18.94 7.31 -17.99
CA THR A 372 18.88 6.71 -19.34
C THR A 372 17.48 6.23 -19.66
N ASN A 373 16.80 5.56 -18.73
CA ASN A 373 15.40 5.13 -18.92
C ASN A 373 14.45 6.32 -18.95
N MET A 374 14.64 7.31 -18.06
CA MET A 374 13.83 8.52 -18.04
C MET A 374 13.88 9.27 -19.37
N MET A 375 15.09 9.47 -19.94
CA MET A 375 15.23 10.12 -21.26
C MET A 375 14.58 9.30 -22.39
N LYS A 376 14.68 7.96 -22.36
CA LYS A 376 14.00 7.10 -23.33
C LYS A 376 12.48 7.25 -23.25
N GLN A 377 11.92 7.27 -22.04
CA GLN A 377 10.48 7.43 -21.82
C GLN A 377 10.00 8.83 -22.21
N LEU A 378 10.76 9.87 -21.87
CA LEU A 378 10.51 11.25 -22.31
C LEU A 378 10.45 11.35 -23.83
N ARG A 379 11.45 10.83 -24.55
CA ARG A 379 11.45 10.82 -26.03
C ARG A 379 10.22 10.12 -26.60
N ARG A 380 9.84 8.95 -26.05
CA ARG A 380 8.61 8.24 -26.47
C ARG A 380 7.34 9.06 -26.23
N SER A 381 7.26 9.77 -25.10
CA SER A 381 6.10 10.60 -24.76
C SER A 381 5.97 11.87 -25.63
N VAL A 382 7.08 12.39 -26.14
CA VAL A 382 7.11 13.57 -27.03
C VAL A 382 6.85 13.18 -28.48
N ILE A 383 7.40 12.05 -28.94
CA ILE A 383 7.23 11.56 -30.32
C ILE A 383 5.84 10.93 -30.53
N GLY A 384 5.21 10.42 -29.47
CA GLY A 384 3.87 9.84 -29.50
C GLY A 384 2.72 10.83 -29.29
N ARG A 385 2.97 12.14 -29.33
CA ARG A 385 1.96 13.20 -29.23
C ARG A 385 1.69 13.86 -30.58
#